data_AF-A0AAN7IP68-F1
#
_entry.id   AF-A0AAN7IP68-F1
#
_cell.length_a   1.000
_cell.length_b   1.000
_cell.length_c   1.000
_cell.angle_alpha   90.00
_cell.angle_beta   90.00
_cell.angle_gamma   90.00
#
_symmetry.space_group_name_H-M   'P 1'
#
loop_
_entity.id
_entity.type
_entity.pdbx_description
1 polymer ?
#
loop_
_entity_poly.entity_id
_entity_poly.type
_entity_poly.pdbx_seq_one_letter_code
_entity_poly.pdbx_strand_id
1 'polypeptide(L)'
;MTRIKRGCIARRCRTKIRLFASSFRGAHSRLTQTITQQKIRALFLAYRDKGRQKRYFCHFYNIFIHNLYKKQLLLKSKILAQIAILNINCLSMISTEIIK
;
A
#
# COMPACT_ATOMS: atom_id res chain seq x y z
N MET A 1 45.74 6.44 -19.89
CA MET A 1 44.40 6.11 -19.37
C MET A 1 43.67 5.20 -20.34
N THR A 2 43.14 4.05 -19.91
CA THR A 2 42.50 3.05 -20.76
C THR A 2 40.97 3.22 -20.80
N ARG A 3 40.38 3.13 -22.00
CA ARG A 3 38.93 3.29 -22.22
C ARG A 3 38.18 1.99 -21.95
N ILE A 4 37.42 1.93 -20.85
CA ILE A 4 36.57 0.78 -20.51
C ILE A 4 35.22 0.88 -21.21
N LYS A 5 34.78 -0.19 -21.88
CA LYS A 5 33.47 -0.27 -22.54
C LYS A 5 32.34 -0.40 -21.50
N ARG A 6 31.33 0.48 -21.55
CA ARG A 6 30.19 0.51 -20.60
C ARG A 6 28.93 -0.24 -21.04
N GLY A 7 28.93 -0.84 -22.23
CA GLY A 7 27.72 -1.37 -22.87
C GLY A 7 26.97 -2.41 -22.03
N CYS A 8 27.68 -3.43 -21.52
CA CYS A 8 27.06 -4.51 -20.73
C CYS A 8 26.48 -4.00 -19.40
N ILE A 9 27.20 -3.11 -18.70
CA ILE A 9 26.75 -2.50 -17.44
C ILE A 9 25.51 -1.62 -17.70
N ALA A 10 25.57 -0.76 -18.71
CA ALA A 10 24.47 0.13 -19.05
C ALA A 10 23.20 -0.63 -19.49
N ARG A 11 23.35 -1.76 -20.18
CA ARG A 11 22.23 -2.66 -20.54
C ARG A 11 21.60 -3.25 -19.29
N ARG A 12 22.41 -3.82 -18.38
CA ARG A 12 21.92 -4.40 -17.12
C ARG A 12 21.16 -3.36 -16.26
N CYS A 13 21.67 -2.13 -16.17
CA CYS A 13 20.98 -1.04 -15.45
C CYS A 13 19.63 -0.70 -16.07
N ARG A 14 19.55 -0.61 -17.41
CA ARG A 14 18.28 -0.36 -18.12
C ARG A 14 17.28 -1.49 -17.92
N THR A 15 17.72 -2.75 -17.98
CA THR A 15 16.84 -3.91 -17.73
C THR A 15 16.25 -3.87 -16.31
N LYS A 16 17.08 -3.61 -15.28
CA LYS A 16 16.59 -3.49 -13.88
C LYS A 16 15.53 -2.39 -13.72
N ILE A 17 15.77 -1.22 -14.32
CA ILE A 17 14.85 -0.08 -14.24
C ILE A 17 13.55 -0.37 -15.01
N ARG A 18 13.65 -1.03 -16.17
CA ARG A 18 12.47 -1.44 -16.97
C ARG A 18 11.63 -2.49 -16.26
N LEU A 19 12.25 -3.45 -15.57
CA LEU A 19 11.55 -4.46 -14.77
C LEU A 19 10.71 -3.82 -13.66
N PHE A 20 11.25 -2.80 -12.97
CA PHE A 20 10.48 -2.05 -11.97
C PHE A 20 9.26 -1.33 -12.58
N ALA A 21 9.37 -0.90 -13.83
CA ALA A 21 8.37 -0.08 -14.48
C ALA A 21 7.37 -0.83 -15.37
N SER A 22 7.44 -2.17 -15.41
CA SER A 22 6.61 -3.01 -16.29
C SER A 22 5.11 -2.88 -16.04
N SER A 23 4.72 -2.56 -14.80
CA SER A 23 3.33 -2.34 -14.39
C SER A 23 2.78 -0.96 -14.77
N PHE A 24 3.63 0.00 -15.15
CA PHE A 24 3.15 1.32 -15.55
C PHE A 24 2.59 1.32 -16.97
N ARG A 25 1.56 2.13 -17.20
CA ARG A 25 0.91 2.24 -18.52
C ARG A 25 1.61 3.26 -19.42
N GLY A 26 1.57 3.00 -20.72
CA GLY A 26 1.97 3.96 -21.77
C GLY A 26 3.45 4.34 -21.75
N ALA A 27 3.73 5.64 -21.83
CA ALA A 27 5.09 6.16 -21.91
C ALA A 27 5.94 5.85 -20.67
N HIS A 28 5.32 5.66 -19.51
CA HIS A 28 5.98 5.42 -18.22
C HIS A 28 6.60 4.03 -18.05
N SER A 29 6.33 3.10 -18.97
CA SER A 29 6.99 1.78 -19.04
C SER A 29 7.88 1.62 -20.28
N ARG A 30 7.86 2.61 -21.19
CA ARG A 30 8.58 2.57 -22.47
C ARG A 30 9.79 3.49 -22.51
N LEU A 31 9.66 4.76 -22.12
CA LEU A 31 10.74 5.75 -22.23
C LEU A 31 11.60 5.78 -20.97
N THR A 32 12.93 5.77 -21.11
CA THR A 32 13.84 5.69 -19.95
C THR A 32 13.75 6.91 -19.05
N GLN A 33 13.55 8.11 -19.60
CA GLN A 33 13.45 9.36 -18.85
C GLN A 33 12.16 9.44 -18.03
N THR A 34 11.04 8.98 -18.60
CA THR A 34 9.76 8.98 -17.90
C THR A 34 9.72 7.89 -16.82
N ILE A 35 10.36 6.73 -17.08
CA ILE A 35 10.49 5.66 -16.09
C ILE A 35 11.26 6.16 -14.86
N THR A 36 12.40 6.83 -15.05
CA THR A 36 13.20 7.31 -13.91
C THR A 36 12.45 8.35 -13.10
N GLN A 37 11.73 9.27 -13.76
CA GLN A 37 10.88 10.25 -13.08
C GLN A 37 9.75 9.58 -12.28
N GLN A 38 9.04 8.62 -12.87
CA GLN A 38 7.96 7.92 -12.17
C GLN A 38 8.46 7.04 -11.04
N LYS A 39 9.63 6.43 -11.18
CA LYS A 39 10.27 5.67 -10.09
C LYS A 39 10.50 6.55 -8.85
N ILE A 40 11.04 7.75 -9.04
CA ILE A 40 11.29 8.68 -7.93
C ILE A 40 9.97 9.11 -7.28
N ARG A 41 8.95 9.45 -8.09
CA ARG A 41 7.61 9.81 -7.61
C ARG A 41 6.97 8.67 -6.81
N ALA A 42 7.00 7.44 -7.33
CA ALA A 42 6.45 6.27 -6.67
C ALA A 42 7.10 5.99 -5.30
N LEU A 43 8.43 6.08 -5.23
CA LEU A 43 9.17 5.90 -3.97
C LEU A 43 8.83 7.00 -2.95
N PHE A 44 8.77 8.25 -3.39
CA PHE A 44 8.40 9.37 -2.52
C PHE A 44 6.97 9.24 -1.99
N LEU A 45 6.02 8.87 -2.86
CA LEU A 45 4.63 8.62 -2.46
C LEU A 45 4.53 7.47 -1.46
N ALA A 46 5.20 6.34 -1.73
CA ALA A 46 5.21 5.20 -0.81
C ALA A 46 5.72 5.58 0.59
N TYR A 47 6.79 6.39 0.66
CA TYR A 47 7.33 6.86 1.93
C TYR A 47 6.35 7.79 2.66
N ARG A 48 5.77 8.76 1.94
CA ARG A 48 4.80 9.72 2.48
C ARG A 48 3.53 9.02 2.99
N ASP A 49 3.00 8.09 2.22
CA ASP A 49 1.71 7.45 2.47
C ASP A 49 1.78 6.39 3.57
N LYS A 50 2.97 5.82 3.86
CA LYS A 50 3.17 4.90 4.98
C LYS A 50 2.71 5.49 6.32
N GLY A 51 2.94 6.79 6.53
CA GLY A 51 2.46 7.50 7.74
C GLY A 51 0.98 7.86 7.71
N ARG A 52 0.39 8.04 6.51
CA ARG A 52 -1.04 8.35 6.34
C ARG A 52 -1.88 7.09 6.55
N GLN A 53 -1.42 5.96 6.02
CA GLN A 53 -2.10 4.67 6.15
C GLN A 53 -2.23 4.27 7.63
N LYS A 54 -1.16 4.41 8.43
CA LYS A 54 -1.21 4.17 9.89
C LYS A 54 -2.27 5.05 10.57
N ARG A 55 -2.30 6.34 10.27
CA ARG A 55 -3.28 7.27 10.85
C ARG A 55 -4.71 6.95 10.42
N TYR A 56 -4.92 6.60 9.16
CA TYR A 56 -6.23 6.20 8.64
C TYR A 56 -6.76 4.96 9.37
N PHE A 57 -5.94 3.92 9.55
CA PHE A 57 -6.33 2.74 10.30
C PHE A 57 -6.65 3.03 11.77
N CYS A 58 -5.84 3.85 12.45
CA CYS A 58 -6.13 4.27 13.82
C CYS A 58 -7.43 5.04 13.93
N HIS A 59 -7.69 5.97 12.99
CA HIS A 59 -8.91 6.77 12.97
C HIS A 59 -10.14 5.89 12.71
N PHE A 60 -10.08 5.01 11.71
CA PHE A 60 -11.14 4.06 11.41
C PHE A 60 -11.45 3.15 12.61
N TYR A 61 -10.41 2.62 13.27
CA TYR A 61 -10.58 1.79 14.46
C TYR A 61 -11.27 2.55 15.60
N ASN A 62 -10.89 3.81 15.85
CA ASN A 62 -11.53 4.64 16.86
C ASN A 62 -13.03 4.88 16.56
N ILE A 63 -13.37 5.18 15.30
CA ILE A 63 -14.78 5.34 14.88
C ILE A 63 -15.53 4.02 15.02
N PHE A 64 -14.92 2.91 14.60
CA PHE A 64 -15.52 1.59 14.70
C PHE A 64 -15.86 1.21 16.15
N ILE A 65 -14.91 1.40 17.07
CA ILE A 65 -15.13 1.16 18.50
C ILE A 65 -16.19 2.14 19.06
N HIS A 66 -16.16 3.42 18.69
CA HIS A 66 -17.18 4.39 19.10
C HIS A 66 -18.60 3.96 18.67
N ASN A 67 -18.75 3.49 17.44
CA ASN A 67 -20.03 3.02 16.93
C ASN A 67 -20.51 1.74 17.64
N LEU A 68 -19.60 0.83 17.98
CA LEU A 68 -19.92 -0.36 18.80
C LEU A 68 -20.42 0.03 20.20
N TYR A 69 -19.76 0.99 20.85
CA TYR A 69 -20.22 1.52 22.14
C TYR A 69 -21.61 2.17 22.02
N LYS A 70 -21.86 2.95 20.96
CA LYS A 70 -23.18 3.56 20.72
C LYS A 70 -24.29 2.52 20.54
N LYS A 71 -24.02 1.40 19.86
CA LYS A 71 -24.97 0.28 19.71
C LYS A 71 -25.05 -0.64 20.96
N GLN A 72 -24.45 -0.24 22.10
CA GLN A 72 -24.41 -0.99 23.36
C GLN A 72 -23.80 -2.40 23.27
N LEU A 73 -23.05 -2.70 22.21
CA LEU A 73 -22.31 -3.95 22.07
C LEU A 73 -21.08 -3.89 22.97
N LEU A 74 -21.18 -4.44 24.19
CA LEU A 74 -20.09 -4.56 25.17
C LEU A 74 -19.04 -5.62 24.77
N LEU A 75 -18.67 -5.67 23.49
CA LEU A 75 -17.64 -6.55 22.97
C LEU A 75 -16.26 -5.99 23.33
N LYS A 76 -15.52 -6.70 24.17
CA LYS A 76 -14.12 -6.35 24.47
C LYS A 76 -13.25 -6.56 23.23
N SER A 77 -12.23 -5.71 23.08
CA SER A 77 -11.30 -5.74 21.92
C SER A 77 -10.61 -7.09 21.71
N LYS A 78 -10.43 -7.89 22.77
CA LYS A 78 -9.89 -9.26 22.68
C LYS A 78 -10.82 -10.22 21.94
N ILE A 79 -12.13 -10.15 22.22
CA ILE A 79 -13.15 -11.01 21.58
C ILE A 79 -13.26 -10.64 20.11
N LEU A 80 -13.24 -9.34 19.79
CA LEU A 80 -13.29 -8.86 18.40
C LEU A 80 -12.08 -9.33 17.57
N ALA A 81 -10.88 -9.30 18.15
CA ALA A 81 -9.67 -9.80 17.49
C ALA A 81 -9.75 -11.32 17.25
N GLN A 82 -10.26 -12.10 18.21
CA GLN A 82 -10.47 -13.54 18.05
C GLN A 82 -11.48 -13.85 16.95
N ILE A 83 -12.60 -13.12 16.89
CA ILE A 83 -13.63 -13.26 15.84
C ILE A 83 -13.03 -12.96 14.46
N ALA A 84 -12.22 -11.91 14.35
CA ALA A 84 -11.54 -11.54 13.11
C ALA A 84 -10.54 -12.60 12.62
N ILE A 85 -9.84 -13.28 13.54
CA ILE A 85 -8.91 -14.37 13.23
C ILE A 85 -9.67 -15.63 12.81
N LEU A 86 -10.76 -15.97 13.50
CA LEU A 86 -11.54 -17.17 13.28
C LEU A 86 -12.27 -17.16 11.93
N ASN A 87 -12.74 -16.00 11.47
CA ASN A 87 -13.56 -15.93 10.27
C ASN A 87 -13.28 -14.65 9.45
N ILE A 88 -12.68 -14.83 8.28
CA ILE A 88 -12.33 -13.77 7.32
C ILE A 88 -13.52 -12.88 6.93
N ASN A 89 -14.74 -13.43 6.89
CA ASN A 89 -15.94 -12.72 6.42
C ASN A 89 -16.72 -12.04 7.55
N CYS A 90 -16.40 -12.35 8.82
CA CYS A 90 -17.19 -11.88 9.96
C CYS A 90 -17.06 -10.36 10.17
N LEU A 91 -15.85 -9.82 9.99
CA LEU A 91 -15.62 -8.37 10.05
C LEU A 91 -16.41 -7.60 8.99
N SER A 92 -16.55 -8.13 7.77
CA SER A 92 -17.31 -7.45 6.71
C SER A 92 -18.81 -7.38 7.04
N MET A 93 -19.41 -8.45 7.57
CA MET A 93 -20.82 -8.45 7.99
C MET A 93 -21.07 -7.47 9.13
N ILE A 94 -20.22 -7.50 10.17
CA ILE A 94 -20.32 -6.58 11.31
C ILE A 94 -20.17 -5.13 10.85
N SER A 95 -19.23 -4.85 9.94
CA SER A 95 -19.06 -3.52 9.36
C SER A 95 -20.28 -3.06 8.57
N THR A 96 -20.94 -3.96 7.80
CA THR A 96 -22.15 -3.61 7.06
C THR A 96 -23.35 -3.34 7.97
N GLU A 97 -23.47 -4.05 9.10
CA GLU A 97 -24.51 -3.78 10.12
C GLU A 97 -24.26 -2.51 10.92
N ILE A 98 -23.00 -2.09 11.09
CA ILE A 98 -22.65 -0.87 11.81
C ILE A 98 -22.82 0.39 10.95
N ILE A 99 -22.60 0.28 9.63
CA ILE A 99 -22.72 1.39 8.67
C ILE A 99 -24.18 1.63 8.23
N LYS A 100 -25.06 0.63 8.35
CA LYS A 100 -26.53 0.82 8.29
C LYS A 100 -27.06 1.50 9.56
#